data_AF-A0A1F7W7S9-F1
#
_entry.id   AF-A0A1F7W7S9-F1
#
_cell.length_a   1.000
_cell.length_b   1.000
_cell.length_c   1.000
_cell.angle_alpha   90.00
_cell.angle_beta   90.00
_cell.angle_gamma   90.00
#
_symmetry.space_group_name_H-M   'P 1'
#
loop_
_entity.id
_entity.type
_entity.pdbx_description
1 polymer ?
#
loop_
_entity_poly.entity_id
_entity_poly.type
_entity_poly.pdbx_seq_one_letter_code
_entity_poly.pdbx_strand_id
1 'polypeptide(L)'
;MRFKSTNMRNRIFAGAALCVLSLCVLSVAHPVLAQSATDQLEAVAAGGGLPTANIGIMIARVIRVFLGTLGIIFTIVVLYAGFIYMTAQGDPDKIKKAKDMIKNGVIGMIICLSAFSITQFILNRLLSAAGAGGSISSIADQYGEPLSGSLGAGIIDSHYPERNAIDIPRNTRIMVTFKQAINPASIISGYATSSAATDLNADNILIYPTAEGDGSKLAASEVLVTTNDEHTIFVFDPVPLLGDGIDDVNYTVALSNDIELEDGGSAFSGNYSGGYEWTFEVSTEVDLTPPKVVSVIPRSLASAARNVTVSITFNEAMDPVASTGTYAEASSGNLTNIEVLDGSGNNVEGTFAISNGYKTLEFTPVDACGEDPCGDTIYCLPGSDDLTVQAHAASLTDEPPQAQAVGVSFDGLVDAAANSLDGDGDGKAQGSSTDDVTGTDDYAWSFETTSEIDDTVPAITDMSPGIGDTFADQDADIEITFNVAMRSSTLNTSNVSLWPDPWYEFWFSTRKTDVADEDGDTLYTTAQISHPTMVSSDDEGWMYFPVVTRGVKSNAQICMFPAYGPDESGTGVCDVTEAYPYCCDGVSSDEACPTSVEGVDLPDTSE
;
A
#
# COMPACT_ATOMS: atom_id res chain seq x y z
N MET A 1 -82.03 -8.14 48.63
CA MET A 1 -80.66 -8.27 49.19
C MET A 1 -79.69 -7.67 48.18
N ARG A 2 -78.87 -6.69 48.60
CA ARG A 2 -78.06 -5.81 47.74
C ARG A 2 -76.82 -6.52 47.17
N PHE A 3 -76.65 -6.51 45.85
CA PHE A 3 -75.36 -6.70 45.17
C PHE A 3 -74.89 -5.34 44.65
N LYS A 4 -73.71 -4.88 45.09
CA LYS A 4 -73.13 -3.59 44.66
C LYS A 4 -72.14 -3.83 43.52
N SER A 5 -72.66 -3.79 42.30
CA SER A 5 -71.92 -3.68 41.05
C SER A 5 -71.49 -2.21 40.84
N THR A 6 -70.24 -1.88 41.18
CA THR A 6 -69.64 -0.58 40.86
C THR A 6 -68.12 -0.77 40.81
N ASN A 7 -67.57 -1.11 39.63
CA ASN A 7 -66.16 -0.83 39.26
C ASN A 7 -65.80 -1.19 37.79
N MET A 8 -66.69 -1.81 37.01
CA MET A 8 -66.37 -2.17 35.61
C MET A 8 -66.82 -1.12 34.56
N ARG A 9 -67.84 -0.30 34.85
CA ARG A 9 -68.31 0.76 33.92
C ARG A 9 -67.35 1.96 33.80
N ASN A 10 -66.61 2.33 34.85
CA ASN A 10 -65.72 3.50 34.79
C ASN A 10 -64.40 3.26 34.05
N ARG A 11 -63.97 1.99 33.88
CA ARG A 11 -62.72 1.66 33.18
C ARG A 11 -62.90 1.59 31.66
N ILE A 12 -64.09 1.21 31.19
CA ILE A 12 -64.43 1.17 29.76
C ILE A 12 -64.72 2.59 29.22
N PHE A 13 -65.36 3.45 30.02
CA PHE A 13 -65.58 4.86 29.65
C PHE A 13 -64.28 5.70 29.65
N ALA A 14 -63.32 5.40 30.53
CA ALA A 14 -62.01 6.07 30.53
C ALA A 14 -61.14 5.68 29.31
N GLY A 15 -61.19 4.41 28.89
CA GLY A 15 -60.46 3.95 27.69
C GLY A 15 -61.05 4.49 26.38
N ALA A 16 -62.39 4.54 26.27
CA ALA A 16 -63.05 5.09 25.07
C ALA A 16 -62.87 6.61 24.95
N ALA A 17 -62.86 7.36 26.06
CA ALA A 17 -62.60 8.80 26.04
C ALA A 17 -61.14 9.12 25.66
N LEU A 18 -60.17 8.30 26.07
CA LEU A 18 -58.76 8.47 25.71
C LEU A 18 -58.50 8.16 24.22
N CYS A 19 -59.15 7.13 23.67
CA CYS A 19 -59.05 6.80 22.23
C CYS A 19 -59.73 7.85 21.33
N VAL A 20 -60.88 8.41 21.74
CA VAL A 20 -61.55 9.47 20.95
C VAL A 20 -60.81 10.80 21.04
N LEU A 21 -60.18 11.12 22.18
CA LEU A 21 -59.31 12.30 22.30
C LEU A 21 -58.03 12.16 21.46
N SER A 22 -57.45 10.95 21.37
CA SER A 22 -56.27 10.68 20.54
C SER A 22 -56.59 10.64 19.04
N LEU A 23 -57.82 10.29 18.64
CA LEU A 23 -58.24 10.26 17.24
C LEU A 23 -58.67 11.63 16.71
N CYS A 24 -59.15 12.54 17.58
CA CYS A 24 -59.48 13.92 17.19
C CYS A 24 -58.27 14.85 17.05
N VAL A 25 -57.14 14.54 17.69
CA VAL A 25 -55.88 15.30 17.53
C VAL A 25 -55.19 15.01 16.19
N LEU A 26 -55.54 13.89 15.52
CA LEU A 26 -54.98 13.50 14.22
C LEU A 26 -55.72 14.08 13.00
N SER A 27 -56.82 14.83 13.19
CA SER A 27 -57.68 15.30 12.08
C SER A 27 -57.54 16.78 11.72
N VAL A 28 -56.52 17.47 12.23
CA VAL A 28 -56.22 18.89 11.90
C VAL A 28 -54.74 19.08 11.54
N ALA A 29 -54.19 18.17 10.73
CA ALA A 29 -52.99 18.47 9.96
C ALA A 29 -53.37 19.37 8.79
N HIS A 30 -53.19 20.68 8.94
CA HIS A 30 -53.13 21.58 7.79
C HIS A 30 -51.81 21.30 7.05
N PRO A 31 -51.76 21.32 5.71
CA PRO A 31 -50.48 21.28 5.01
C PRO A 31 -49.70 22.55 5.39
N VAL A 32 -48.75 22.42 6.32
CA VAL A 32 -47.71 23.42 6.51
C VAL A 32 -46.76 23.22 5.36
N LEU A 33 -46.82 24.16 4.40
CA LEU A 33 -45.76 24.31 3.41
C LEU A 33 -44.48 24.63 4.20
N ALA A 34 -43.59 23.63 4.31
CA ALA A 34 -42.25 23.80 4.86
C ALA A 34 -41.43 24.63 3.87
N GLN A 35 -41.54 25.94 3.98
CA GLN A 35 -40.71 26.88 3.23
C GLN A 35 -39.56 27.32 4.14
N SER A 36 -38.35 26.85 3.79
CA SER A 36 -37.02 27.38 4.17
C SER A 36 -36.83 27.86 5.63
N ALA A 37 -36.64 26.91 6.54
CA ALA A 37 -36.05 27.18 7.88
C ALA A 37 -34.52 26.98 7.90
N THR A 38 -33.91 26.57 6.77
CA THR A 38 -32.46 26.34 6.63
C THR A 38 -31.69 27.65 6.71
N ASP A 39 -32.13 28.68 5.98
CA ASP A 39 -31.38 29.94 5.85
C ASP A 39 -31.35 30.75 7.16
N GLN A 40 -32.37 30.61 8.01
CA GLN A 40 -32.42 31.29 9.32
C GLN A 40 -31.62 30.54 10.40
N LEU A 41 -31.41 29.23 10.24
CA LEU A 41 -30.64 28.43 11.19
C LEU A 41 -29.13 28.57 10.95
N GLU A 42 -28.73 28.70 9.68
CA GLU A 42 -27.34 28.97 9.27
C GLU A 42 -26.85 30.34 9.76
N ALA A 43 -27.72 31.36 9.70
CA ALA A 43 -27.43 32.70 10.21
C ALA A 43 -27.28 32.75 11.76
N VAL A 44 -27.93 31.83 12.49
CA VAL A 44 -27.79 31.72 13.96
C VAL A 44 -26.58 30.86 14.34
N ALA A 45 -26.24 29.84 13.54
CA ALA A 45 -25.06 29.00 13.73
C ALA A 45 -23.75 29.77 13.51
N ALA A 46 -23.69 30.63 12.48
CA ALA A 46 -22.53 31.47 12.19
C ALA A 46 -22.25 32.53 13.29
N GLY A 47 -23.27 32.93 14.07
CA GLY A 47 -23.11 33.88 15.17
C GLY A 47 -22.72 33.27 16.52
N GLY A 48 -22.70 31.94 16.66
CA GLY A 48 -22.57 31.24 17.94
C GLY A 48 -21.27 30.44 18.15
N GLY A 49 -20.42 30.28 17.13
CA GLY A 49 -19.17 29.53 17.23
C GLY A 49 -19.34 28.04 17.57
N LEU A 50 -20.50 27.45 17.26
CA LEU A 50 -20.78 26.02 17.49
C LEU A 50 -20.40 25.20 16.26
N PRO A 51 -19.77 24.02 16.41
CA PRO A 51 -19.48 23.13 15.29
C PRO A 51 -20.76 22.73 14.55
N THR A 52 -20.78 22.87 13.23
CA THR A 52 -21.89 22.56 12.31
C THR A 52 -22.12 21.07 12.08
N ALA A 53 -21.82 20.22 13.08
CA ALA A 53 -22.12 18.80 12.98
C ALA A 53 -23.62 18.57 13.20
N ASN A 54 -24.28 17.88 12.25
CA ASN A 54 -25.66 17.44 12.38
C ASN A 54 -25.84 16.69 13.72
N ILE A 55 -26.91 16.98 14.47
CA ILE A 55 -27.15 16.39 15.79
C ILE A 55 -27.14 14.85 15.75
N GLY A 56 -27.55 14.24 14.64
CA GLY A 56 -27.43 12.79 14.42
C GLY A 56 -25.99 12.31 14.36
N ILE A 57 -25.10 13.06 13.73
CA ILE A 57 -23.65 12.78 13.67
C ILE A 57 -23.03 12.96 15.06
N MET A 58 -23.46 13.96 15.82
CA MET A 58 -23.00 14.16 17.20
C MET A 58 -23.44 12.99 18.10
N ILE A 59 -24.69 12.53 17.98
CA ILE A 59 -25.21 11.37 18.71
C ILE A 59 -24.46 10.09 18.30
N ALA A 60 -24.21 9.88 17.00
CA ALA A 60 -23.46 8.73 16.51
C ALA A 60 -22.01 8.71 17.02
N ARG A 61 -21.33 9.87 17.06
CA ARG A 61 -19.98 10.03 17.61
C ARG A 61 -19.94 9.68 19.10
N VAL A 62 -20.93 10.16 19.86
CA VAL A 62 -21.07 9.83 21.30
C VAL A 62 -21.30 8.33 21.51
N ILE A 63 -22.22 7.72 20.75
CA ILE A 63 -22.49 6.27 20.83
C ILE A 63 -21.23 5.46 20.50
N ARG A 64 -20.46 5.85 19.48
CA ARG A 64 -19.20 5.17 19.09
C ARG A 64 -18.17 5.21 20.20
N VAL A 65 -17.99 6.35 20.87
CA VAL A 65 -17.10 6.48 22.05
C VAL A 65 -17.56 5.60 23.21
N PHE A 66 -18.87 5.55 23.49
CA PHE A 66 -19.41 4.69 24.56
C PHE A 66 -19.26 3.19 24.24
N LEU A 67 -19.52 2.77 23.00
CA LEU A 67 -19.36 1.39 22.57
C LEU A 67 -17.89 0.95 22.60
N GLY A 68 -16.96 1.82 22.16
CA GLY A 68 -15.52 1.56 22.27
C GLY A 68 -15.07 1.39 23.73
N THR A 69 -15.55 2.26 24.62
CA THR A 69 -15.24 2.17 26.06
C THR A 69 -15.77 0.86 26.67
N LEU A 70 -16.98 0.44 26.30
CA LEU A 70 -17.54 -0.84 26.75
C LEU A 70 -16.76 -2.04 26.21
N GLY A 71 -16.31 -2.00 24.96
CA GLY A 71 -15.45 -3.02 24.38
C GLY A 71 -14.18 -3.23 25.20
N ILE A 72 -13.48 -2.14 25.53
CA ILE A 72 -12.28 -2.17 26.37
C ILE A 72 -12.58 -2.76 27.76
N ILE A 73 -13.71 -2.38 28.38
CA ILE A 73 -14.13 -2.94 29.68
C ILE A 73 -14.36 -4.46 29.59
N PHE A 74 -15.03 -4.95 28.54
CA PHE A 74 -15.24 -6.39 28.37
C PHE A 74 -13.93 -7.15 28.19
N THR A 75 -12.99 -6.60 27.41
CA THR A 75 -11.64 -7.17 27.25
C THR A 75 -10.93 -7.28 28.59
N ILE A 76 -10.96 -6.24 29.42
CA ILE A 76 -10.35 -6.26 30.76
C ILE A 76 -11.00 -7.32 31.67
N VAL A 77 -12.32 -7.47 31.62
CA VAL A 77 -13.04 -8.47 32.43
C VAL A 77 -12.68 -9.89 32.01
N VAL A 78 -12.53 -10.16 30.70
CA VAL A 78 -12.14 -11.48 30.19
C VAL A 78 -10.69 -11.80 30.58
N LEU A 79 -9.77 -10.86 30.44
CA LEU A 79 -8.37 -11.01 30.86
C LEU A 79 -8.26 -11.28 32.36
N TYR A 80 -9.00 -10.52 33.17
CA TYR A 80 -9.02 -10.72 34.62
C TYR A 80 -9.64 -12.08 35.03
N ALA A 81 -10.68 -12.51 34.32
CA ALA A 81 -11.26 -13.84 34.53
C ALA A 81 -10.28 -14.96 34.14
N GLY A 82 -9.52 -14.79 33.04
CA GLY A 82 -8.43 -15.68 32.63
C GLY A 82 -7.33 -15.78 33.70
N PHE A 83 -6.93 -14.64 34.28
CA PHE A 83 -5.97 -14.61 35.38
C PHE A 83 -6.46 -15.38 36.62
N ILE A 84 -7.72 -15.21 37.04
CA ILE A 84 -8.30 -15.97 38.16
C ILE A 84 -8.35 -17.47 37.84
N TYR A 85 -8.64 -17.84 36.59
CA TYR A 85 -8.66 -19.23 36.15
C TYR A 85 -7.28 -19.88 36.26
N MET A 86 -6.23 -19.20 35.79
CA MET A 86 -4.85 -19.68 35.84
C MET A 86 -4.31 -19.77 37.27
N THR A 87 -4.73 -18.86 38.16
CA THR A 87 -4.29 -18.82 39.57
C THR A 87 -5.16 -19.65 40.52
N ALA A 88 -6.11 -20.44 40.00
CA ALA A 88 -7.06 -21.17 40.83
C ALA A 88 -6.44 -22.36 41.58
N GLN A 89 -5.30 -22.91 41.15
CA GLN A 89 -4.59 -24.02 41.84
C GLN A 89 -5.48 -25.21 42.24
N GLY A 90 -6.53 -25.50 41.46
CA GLY A 90 -7.49 -26.57 41.74
C GLY A 90 -8.60 -26.23 42.75
N ASP A 91 -8.69 -24.99 43.23
CA ASP A 91 -9.79 -24.50 44.05
C ASP A 91 -11.10 -24.41 43.22
N PRO A 92 -12.12 -25.25 43.50
CA PRO A 92 -13.34 -25.30 42.72
C PRO A 92 -14.15 -23.99 42.74
N ASP A 93 -14.04 -23.19 43.80
CA ASP A 93 -14.78 -21.93 43.92
C ASP A 93 -14.19 -20.85 43.01
N LYS A 94 -12.86 -20.80 42.89
CA LYS A 94 -12.17 -19.86 41.97
C LYS A 94 -12.39 -20.23 40.51
N ILE A 95 -12.34 -21.52 40.18
CA ILE A 95 -12.64 -22.01 38.82
C ILE A 95 -14.07 -21.65 38.43
N LYS A 96 -15.03 -21.87 39.34
CA LYS A 96 -16.43 -21.52 39.09
C LYS A 96 -16.61 -20.02 38.88
N LYS A 97 -15.99 -19.20 39.73
CA LYS A 97 -16.05 -17.74 39.62
C LYS A 97 -15.48 -17.23 38.29
N ALA A 98 -14.33 -17.74 37.85
CA ALA A 98 -13.74 -17.36 36.56
C ALA A 98 -14.65 -17.73 35.38
N LYS A 99 -15.22 -18.94 35.38
CA LYS A 99 -16.17 -19.38 34.34
C LYS A 99 -17.43 -18.55 34.31
N ASP A 100 -17.97 -18.18 35.47
CA ASP A 100 -19.15 -17.31 35.55
C ASP A 100 -18.86 -15.91 35.01
N MET A 101 -17.66 -15.36 35.26
CA MET A 101 -17.23 -14.07 34.74
C MET A 101 -17.07 -14.09 33.21
N ILE A 102 -16.43 -15.12 32.66
CA ILE A 102 -16.30 -15.29 31.20
C ILE A 102 -17.68 -15.42 30.56
N LYS A 103 -18.55 -16.26 31.12
CA LYS A 103 -19.92 -16.47 30.62
C LYS A 103 -20.72 -15.16 30.59
N ASN A 104 -20.65 -14.37 31.66
CA ASN A 104 -21.37 -13.10 31.73
C ASN A 104 -20.77 -12.04 30.79
N GLY A 105 -19.44 -12.02 30.61
CA GLY A 105 -18.77 -11.14 29.65
C GLY A 105 -19.17 -11.43 28.21
N VAL A 106 -19.17 -12.70 27.81
CA VAL A 106 -19.59 -13.12 26.46
C VAL A 106 -21.06 -12.80 26.19
N ILE A 107 -21.95 -13.04 27.16
CA ILE A 107 -23.37 -12.68 27.03
C ILE A 107 -23.55 -11.16 26.86
N GLY A 108 -22.81 -10.36 27.64
CA GLY A 108 -22.82 -8.89 27.52
C GLY A 108 -22.36 -8.42 26.14
N MET A 109 -21.28 -8.99 25.62
CA MET A 109 -20.74 -8.70 24.30
C MET A 109 -21.75 -9.02 23.18
N ILE A 110 -22.38 -10.21 23.22
CA ILE A 110 -23.41 -10.61 22.25
C ILE A 110 -24.59 -9.64 22.27
N ILE A 111 -25.03 -9.20 23.46
CA ILE A 111 -26.13 -8.24 23.59
C ILE A 111 -25.76 -6.89 22.98
N CYS A 112 -24.54 -6.39 23.23
CA CYS A 112 -24.07 -5.12 22.65
C CYS A 112 -23.98 -5.18 21.13
N LEU A 113 -23.42 -6.25 20.56
CA LEU A 113 -23.33 -6.45 19.11
C LEU A 113 -24.72 -6.59 18.45
N SER A 114 -25.62 -7.32 19.11
CA SER A 114 -27.00 -7.48 18.64
C SER A 114 -27.76 -6.15 18.71
N ALA A 115 -27.61 -5.38 19.79
CA ALA A 115 -28.27 -4.09 19.97
C ALA A 115 -27.81 -3.06 18.92
N PHE A 116 -26.51 -3.04 18.60
CA PHE A 116 -25.98 -2.20 17.52
C PHE A 116 -26.59 -2.59 16.17
N SER A 117 -26.59 -3.87 15.83
CA SER A 117 -27.15 -4.39 14.58
C SER A 117 -28.64 -4.10 14.42
N ILE A 118 -29.42 -4.29 15.50
CA ILE A 118 -30.86 -4.00 15.51
C ILE A 118 -31.12 -2.50 15.37
N THR A 119 -30.31 -1.66 16.03
CA THR A 119 -30.46 -0.20 15.93
C THR A 119 -30.21 0.28 14.51
N GLN A 120 -29.14 -0.22 13.85
CA GLN A 120 -28.86 0.08 12.46
C GLN A 120 -29.99 -0.38 11.53
N PHE A 121 -30.49 -1.60 11.74
CA PHE A 121 -31.63 -2.11 10.98
C PHE A 121 -32.88 -1.21 11.11
N ILE A 122 -33.20 -0.77 12.34
CA ILE A 122 -34.36 0.10 12.58
C ILE A 122 -34.15 1.49 11.98
N LEU A 123 -32.96 2.08 12.12
CA LEU A 123 -32.63 3.38 11.54
C LEU A 123 -32.77 3.37 10.02
N ASN A 124 -32.26 2.34 9.36
CA ASN A 124 -32.38 2.17 7.91
C ASN A 124 -33.85 2.08 7.49
N ARG A 125 -34.69 1.35 8.23
CA ARG A 125 -36.14 1.25 7.97
C ARG A 125 -36.89 2.56 8.24
N LEU A 126 -36.49 3.33 9.26
CA LEU A 126 -37.12 4.61 9.59
C LEU A 126 -36.75 5.71 8.60
N LEU A 127 -35.51 5.75 8.13
CA LEU A 127 -35.10 6.64 7.03
C LEU A 127 -35.89 6.31 5.76
N SER A 128 -36.00 5.01 5.41
CA SER A 128 -36.85 4.56 4.30
C SER A 128 -38.30 5.04 4.40
N ALA A 129 -38.90 4.97 5.60
CA ALA A 129 -40.30 5.33 5.81
C ALA A 129 -40.56 6.84 5.89
N ALA A 130 -39.56 7.65 6.25
CA ALA A 130 -39.69 9.09 6.43
C ALA A 130 -39.67 9.90 5.12
N GLY A 131 -39.62 9.24 3.94
CA GLY A 131 -39.50 9.93 2.66
C GLY A 131 -38.13 10.60 2.43
N ALA A 132 -37.24 10.55 3.44
CA ALA A 132 -35.78 10.56 3.28
C ALA A 132 -35.27 9.19 2.76
N GLY A 133 -36.20 8.26 2.51
CA GLY A 133 -36.05 7.02 1.79
C GLY A 133 -36.27 7.18 0.30
N GLY A 134 -35.62 8.19 -0.31
CA GLY A 134 -35.09 7.92 -1.64
C GLY A 134 -34.20 6.70 -1.48
N SER A 135 -34.28 5.76 -2.42
CA SER A 135 -33.27 4.73 -2.53
C SER A 135 -31.90 5.37 -2.30
N ILE A 136 -31.27 5.06 -1.17
CA ILE A 136 -29.84 4.83 -1.22
C ILE A 136 -29.83 3.40 -1.81
N SER A 137 -29.91 3.10 -3.11
CA SER A 137 -29.32 3.74 -4.28
C SER A 137 -28.37 4.88 -3.93
N SER A 138 -27.38 4.56 -3.11
CA SER A 138 -26.08 4.57 -3.76
C SER A 138 -26.28 3.62 -4.97
N ILE A 139 -26.71 4.05 -6.16
CA ILE A 139 -25.77 4.68 -7.08
C ILE A 139 -24.44 4.76 -6.36
N ALA A 140 -23.70 3.69 -6.47
CA ALA A 140 -22.27 3.82 -6.62
C ALA A 140 -22.01 4.99 -7.62
N ASP A 141 -22.14 6.25 -7.18
CA ASP A 141 -20.97 7.08 -7.05
C ASP A 141 -20.28 6.51 -5.81
N GLN A 142 -19.71 5.32 -6.00
CA GLN A 142 -18.53 4.96 -5.26
C GLN A 142 -17.63 6.16 -5.45
N TYR A 143 -17.08 6.67 -4.36
CA TYR A 143 -15.88 7.47 -4.50
C TYR A 143 -14.82 6.55 -5.10
N GLY A 144 -14.82 6.38 -6.43
CA GLY A 144 -13.59 6.11 -7.14
C GLY A 144 -12.73 7.30 -6.83
N GLU A 145 -11.63 7.07 -6.10
CA GLU A 145 -10.68 8.13 -5.83
C GLU A 145 -10.30 8.73 -7.17
N PRO A 146 -10.64 10.00 -7.43
CA PRO A 146 -10.45 10.59 -8.75
C PRO A 146 -8.98 10.52 -9.12
N LEU A 147 -8.70 10.25 -10.40
CA LEU A 147 -7.34 10.18 -10.94
C LEU A 147 -6.43 9.20 -10.19
N SER A 148 -6.96 8.06 -9.74
CA SER A 148 -6.18 7.06 -9.01
C SER A 148 -5.72 5.87 -9.86
N GLY A 149 -6.40 5.55 -10.95
CA GLY A 149 -6.12 4.32 -11.70
C GLY A 149 -4.83 4.35 -12.51
N SER A 150 -4.19 5.51 -12.62
CA SER A 150 -2.86 5.61 -13.23
C SER A 150 -1.79 4.84 -12.45
N LEU A 151 -1.96 4.65 -11.13
CA LEU A 151 -1.12 3.75 -10.34
C LEU A 151 -1.56 2.31 -10.53
N GLY A 152 -0.64 1.50 -11.02
CA GLY A 152 -0.85 0.09 -11.23
C GLY A 152 -1.36 -0.22 -12.63
N ALA A 153 -2.56 0.25 -12.99
CA ALA A 153 -3.12 -0.04 -14.30
C ALA A 153 -2.60 0.89 -15.42
N GLY A 154 -2.22 2.12 -15.07
CA GLY A 154 -1.69 3.11 -16.01
C GLY A 154 -0.15 3.18 -16.05
N ILE A 155 0.36 4.39 -16.29
CA ILE A 155 1.78 4.68 -16.53
C ILE A 155 2.64 4.66 -15.25
N ILE A 156 2.04 4.73 -14.07
CA ILE A 156 2.76 4.81 -12.80
C ILE A 156 2.89 3.40 -12.22
N ASP A 157 4.13 3.00 -11.94
CA ASP A 157 4.41 1.71 -11.31
C ASP A 157 4.42 1.83 -9.78
N SER A 158 5.05 2.88 -9.24
CA SER A 158 5.14 3.10 -7.81
C SER A 158 5.38 4.57 -7.47
N HIS A 159 5.00 4.97 -6.27
CA HIS A 159 5.39 6.26 -5.70
C HIS A 159 5.61 6.16 -4.19
N TYR A 160 6.36 7.11 -3.65
CA TYR A 160 6.58 7.31 -2.23
C TYR A 160 6.35 8.79 -1.89
N PRO A 161 5.75 9.15 -0.75
CA PRO A 161 5.07 8.28 0.20
C PRO A 161 3.93 7.49 -0.44
N GLU A 162 3.58 6.36 0.18
CA GLU A 162 2.45 5.56 -0.29
C GLU A 162 1.15 6.35 -0.13
N ARG A 163 0.16 5.98 -0.95
CA ARG A 163 -1.15 6.62 -0.90
C ARG A 163 -1.78 6.40 0.47
N ASN A 164 -2.32 7.47 1.04
CA ASN A 164 -2.93 7.53 2.36
C ASN A 164 -1.98 7.12 3.50
N ALA A 165 -0.66 7.13 3.25
CA ALA A 165 0.32 6.92 4.30
C ALA A 165 0.19 8.01 5.37
N ILE A 166 0.39 7.62 6.62
CA ILE A 166 0.34 8.50 7.78
C ILE A 166 1.71 8.55 8.44
N ASP A 167 1.91 9.55 9.29
CA ASP A 167 3.15 9.73 10.05
C ASP A 167 4.39 9.92 9.16
N ILE A 168 4.22 10.58 8.01
CA ILE A 168 5.33 10.86 7.09
C ILE A 168 6.14 12.05 7.60
N PRO A 169 7.48 11.95 7.70
CA PRO A 169 8.29 13.03 8.25
C PRO A 169 8.35 14.26 7.34
N ARG A 170 8.63 15.41 7.93
CA ARG A 170 8.59 16.71 7.24
C ARG A 170 9.69 16.93 6.20
N ASN A 171 10.81 16.23 6.31
CA ASN A 171 11.91 16.21 5.35
C ASN A 171 11.81 15.04 4.36
N THR A 172 10.63 14.40 4.26
CA THR A 172 10.40 13.35 3.27
C THR A 172 10.60 13.89 1.85
N ARG A 173 11.19 13.06 1.00
CA ARG A 173 11.22 13.27 -0.45
C ARG A 173 10.11 12.47 -1.10
N ILE A 174 9.55 13.02 -2.16
CA ILE A 174 8.47 12.39 -2.92
C ILE A 174 9.10 11.74 -4.15
N MET A 175 8.77 10.49 -4.44
CA MET A 175 9.39 9.69 -5.49
C MET A 175 8.32 9.11 -6.39
N VAL A 176 8.54 9.10 -7.69
CA VAL A 176 7.63 8.46 -8.66
C VAL A 176 8.44 7.66 -9.67
N THR A 177 8.05 6.39 -9.84
CA THR A 177 8.55 5.49 -10.87
C THR A 177 7.45 5.29 -11.92
N PHE A 178 7.78 5.64 -13.15
CA PHE A 178 6.97 5.42 -14.35
C PHE A 178 7.41 4.13 -15.04
N LYS A 179 6.47 3.47 -15.72
CA LYS A 179 6.73 2.25 -16.51
C LYS A 179 7.49 2.52 -17.80
N GLN A 180 7.56 3.78 -18.23
CA GLN A 180 8.23 4.21 -19.44
C GLN A 180 8.99 5.51 -19.19
N ALA A 181 10.00 5.77 -20.02
CA ALA A 181 10.80 6.98 -19.95
C ALA A 181 9.93 8.23 -20.20
N ILE A 182 10.04 9.20 -19.31
CA ILE A 182 9.33 10.47 -19.36
C ILE A 182 10.26 11.55 -19.90
N ASN A 183 9.76 12.43 -20.76
CA ASN A 183 10.48 13.61 -21.20
C ASN A 183 10.77 14.51 -19.99
N PRO A 184 12.03 14.67 -19.54
CA PRO A 184 12.30 15.40 -18.30
C PRO A 184 11.94 16.88 -18.40
N ALA A 185 11.85 17.46 -19.60
CA ALA A 185 11.36 18.83 -19.78
C ALA A 185 9.89 19.03 -19.40
N SER A 186 9.10 17.95 -19.33
CA SER A 186 7.72 17.99 -18.83
C SER A 186 7.64 17.95 -17.30
N ILE A 187 8.72 17.57 -16.59
CA ILE A 187 8.77 17.49 -15.12
C ILE A 187 9.69 18.56 -14.52
N ILE A 188 10.74 18.97 -15.25
CA ILE A 188 11.81 19.84 -14.78
C ILE A 188 11.84 21.12 -15.62
N SER A 189 11.64 22.25 -14.97
CA SER A 189 11.63 23.57 -15.59
C SER A 189 13.01 23.93 -16.15
N GLY A 190 13.06 24.27 -17.44
CA GLY A 190 14.30 24.64 -18.12
C GLY A 190 15.15 23.48 -18.64
N TYR A 191 14.75 22.22 -18.40
CA TYR A 191 15.51 21.04 -18.81
C TYR A 191 15.74 20.95 -20.33
N ALA A 192 14.75 21.37 -21.13
CA ALA A 192 14.88 21.48 -22.60
C ALA A 192 16.05 22.35 -23.07
N THR A 193 16.58 23.22 -22.20
CA THR A 193 17.74 24.09 -22.49
C THR A 193 19.04 23.64 -21.82
N SER A 194 18.94 22.89 -20.73
CA SER A 194 20.07 22.44 -19.93
C SER A 194 19.67 21.22 -19.10
N SER A 195 20.33 20.08 -19.33
CA SER A 195 20.14 18.86 -18.52
C SER A 195 20.63 18.99 -17.07
N ALA A 196 21.28 20.11 -16.73
CA ALA A 196 21.64 20.48 -15.35
C ALA A 196 20.54 21.28 -14.63
N ALA A 197 19.40 21.55 -15.28
CA ALA A 197 18.26 22.18 -14.62
C ALA A 197 17.61 21.19 -13.63
N THR A 198 17.11 21.72 -12.51
CA THR A 198 16.57 20.90 -11.41
C THR A 198 15.32 21.51 -10.78
N ASP A 199 14.87 22.69 -11.19
CA ASP A 199 13.67 23.30 -10.63
C ASP A 199 12.43 22.55 -11.12
N LEU A 200 11.44 22.36 -10.24
CA LEU A 200 10.18 21.71 -10.58
C LEU A 200 9.43 22.43 -11.71
N ASN A 201 8.89 21.68 -12.67
CA ASN A 201 7.84 22.18 -13.54
C ASN A 201 6.50 22.21 -12.77
N ALA A 202 6.29 23.31 -12.04
CA ALA A 202 5.11 23.50 -11.19
C ALA A 202 3.79 23.69 -11.96
N ASP A 203 3.80 23.67 -13.30
CA ASP A 203 2.58 23.59 -14.10
C ASP A 203 2.08 22.14 -14.20
N ASN A 204 3.02 21.18 -14.26
CA ASN A 204 2.70 19.77 -14.47
C ASN A 204 2.71 18.94 -13.19
N ILE A 205 3.47 19.35 -12.18
CA ILE A 205 3.56 18.69 -10.88
C ILE A 205 3.14 19.68 -9.79
N LEU A 206 2.15 19.32 -8.99
CA LEU A 206 1.64 20.14 -7.90
C LEU A 206 1.84 19.40 -6.59
N ILE A 207 2.43 20.07 -5.60
CA ILE A 207 2.59 19.57 -4.22
C ILE A 207 2.04 20.65 -3.30
N TYR A 208 0.98 20.34 -2.54
CA TYR A 208 0.30 21.34 -1.70
C TYR A 208 -0.39 20.72 -0.47
N PRO A 209 -0.60 21.49 0.62
CA PRO A 209 -1.46 21.09 1.72
C PRO A 209 -2.89 20.84 1.23
N THR A 210 -3.42 19.63 1.39
CA THR A 210 -4.72 19.18 0.86
C THR A 210 -5.87 20.12 1.25
N ALA A 211 -5.86 20.62 2.48
CA ALA A 211 -6.92 21.51 2.99
C ALA A 211 -6.90 22.91 2.38
N GLU A 212 -5.77 23.33 1.80
CA GLU A 212 -5.58 24.65 1.20
C GLU A 212 -5.79 24.66 -0.32
N GLY A 213 -5.62 23.48 -0.95
CA GLY A 213 -5.81 23.29 -2.39
C GLY A 213 -4.61 23.71 -3.24
N ASP A 214 -4.72 23.49 -4.55
CA ASP A 214 -3.65 23.73 -5.54
C ASP A 214 -3.16 25.18 -5.62
N GLY A 215 -3.96 26.14 -5.14
CA GLY A 215 -3.59 27.54 -5.02
C GLY A 215 -2.45 27.82 -4.04
N SER A 216 -2.13 26.89 -3.13
CA SER A 216 -0.98 26.97 -2.21
C SER A 216 0.15 25.99 -2.56
N LYS A 217 0.20 25.52 -3.82
CA LYS A 217 1.30 24.68 -4.30
C LYS A 217 2.67 25.30 -4.10
N LEU A 218 3.63 24.42 -3.79
CA LEU A 218 5.05 24.77 -3.77
C LEU A 218 5.47 25.34 -5.13
N ALA A 219 6.29 26.40 -5.09
CA ALA A 219 6.81 27.02 -6.28
C ALA A 219 7.91 26.16 -6.94
N ALA A 220 8.20 26.43 -8.22
CA ALA A 220 9.23 25.73 -8.99
C ALA A 220 10.59 25.65 -8.27
N SER A 221 11.00 26.73 -7.59
CA SER A 221 12.28 26.81 -6.87
C SER A 221 12.23 26.24 -5.45
N GLU A 222 11.06 25.82 -4.97
CA GLU A 222 10.88 25.23 -3.63
C GLU A 222 10.96 23.71 -3.66
N VAL A 223 11.14 23.10 -4.84
CA VAL A 223 11.29 21.66 -5.01
C VAL A 223 12.42 21.40 -6.00
N LEU A 224 13.47 20.74 -5.52
CA LEU A 224 14.56 20.23 -6.35
C LEU A 224 14.12 18.90 -6.97
N VAL A 225 14.39 18.70 -8.25
CA VAL A 225 14.05 17.48 -8.98
C VAL A 225 15.30 16.80 -9.50
N THR A 226 15.40 15.51 -9.24
CA THR A 226 16.43 14.63 -9.78
C THR A 226 15.79 13.44 -10.48
N THR A 227 16.53 12.80 -11.39
CA THR A 227 16.05 11.66 -12.17
C THR A 227 17.19 10.69 -12.45
N ASN A 228 16.86 9.42 -12.69
CA ASN A 228 17.83 8.43 -13.16
C ASN A 228 18.13 8.62 -14.65
N ASP A 229 19.18 7.95 -15.13
CA ASP A 229 19.63 8.05 -16.52
C ASP A 229 18.57 7.55 -17.53
N GLU A 230 17.70 6.63 -17.13
CA GLU A 230 16.61 6.11 -17.98
C GLU A 230 15.35 6.99 -17.98
N HIS A 231 15.33 8.08 -17.20
CA HIS A 231 14.19 8.99 -17.07
C HIS A 231 12.86 8.30 -16.70
N THR A 232 12.94 7.20 -15.95
CA THR A 232 11.78 6.46 -15.45
C THR A 232 11.48 6.78 -13.99
N ILE A 233 12.46 7.30 -13.25
CA ILE A 233 12.34 7.63 -11.83
C ILE A 233 12.60 9.11 -11.64
N PHE A 234 11.73 9.78 -10.88
CA PHE A 234 11.89 11.17 -10.48
C PHE A 234 11.77 11.30 -8.97
N VAL A 235 12.70 12.04 -8.36
CA VAL A 235 12.66 12.41 -6.95
C VAL A 235 12.42 13.91 -6.86
N PHE A 236 11.38 14.27 -6.12
CA PHE A 236 10.99 15.62 -5.78
C PHE A 236 11.40 15.86 -4.33
N ASP A 237 12.35 16.77 -4.13
CA ASP A 237 12.92 17.11 -2.84
C ASP A 237 12.47 18.52 -2.43
N PRO A 238 11.46 18.65 -1.56
CA PRO A 238 11.03 19.94 -1.02
C PRO A 238 12.17 20.62 -0.25
N VAL A 239 12.58 21.79 -0.73
CA VAL A 239 13.60 22.62 -0.08
C VAL A 239 13.12 23.10 1.31
N PRO A 240 11.89 23.59 1.50
CA PRO A 240 11.34 23.78 2.83
C PRO A 240 10.78 22.47 3.39
N LEU A 241 10.93 22.29 4.71
CA LEU A 241 10.21 21.22 5.42
C LEU A 241 8.70 21.33 5.17
N LEU A 242 8.09 20.20 4.80
CA LEU A 242 6.64 20.10 4.65
C LEU A 242 5.94 20.30 6.00
N GLY A 243 4.72 20.81 5.98
CA GLY A 243 3.93 21.10 7.18
C GLY A 243 4.52 22.20 8.07
N ASP A 244 3.86 22.51 9.18
CA ASP A 244 4.24 23.59 10.09
C ASP A 244 4.97 23.13 11.37
N GLY A 245 5.03 21.81 11.60
CA GLY A 245 5.62 21.21 12.80
C GLY A 245 4.78 21.40 14.07
N ILE A 246 3.50 21.77 13.93
CA ILE A 246 2.57 21.99 15.05
C ILE A 246 1.44 20.96 15.02
N ASP A 247 0.82 20.79 13.85
CA ASP A 247 -0.25 19.83 13.62
C ASP A 247 0.13 18.92 12.45
N ASP A 248 -0.40 17.70 12.43
CA ASP A 248 -0.27 16.81 11.28
C ASP A 248 -1.07 17.39 10.09
N VAL A 249 -0.45 17.44 8.91
CA VAL A 249 -0.99 18.08 7.71
C VAL A 249 -1.07 17.09 6.58
N ASN A 250 -2.27 16.89 6.01
CA ASN A 250 -2.42 16.15 4.76
C ASN A 250 -1.88 16.96 3.58
N TYR A 251 -1.05 16.32 2.76
CA TYR A 251 -0.54 16.83 1.49
C TYR A 251 -1.16 16.07 0.32
N THR A 252 -1.32 16.77 -0.80
CA THR A 252 -1.69 16.21 -2.10
C THR A 252 -0.53 16.38 -3.06
N VAL A 253 -0.25 15.34 -3.83
CA VAL A 253 0.59 15.41 -5.02
C VAL A 253 -0.27 15.14 -6.24
N ALA A 254 -0.24 16.03 -7.21
CA ALA A 254 -0.98 15.90 -8.46
C ALA A 254 -0.03 15.98 -9.66
N LEU A 255 -0.14 14.99 -10.54
CA LEU A 255 0.54 14.86 -11.82
C LEU A 255 -0.47 15.18 -12.93
N SER A 256 -0.22 16.24 -13.68
CA SER A 256 -1.07 16.62 -14.80
C SER A 256 -0.96 15.64 -15.97
N ASN A 257 -1.93 15.70 -16.88
CA ASN A 257 -1.89 14.96 -18.15
C ASN A 257 -1.02 15.60 -19.24
N ASP A 258 -0.39 16.74 -18.95
CA ASP A 258 0.58 17.42 -19.82
C ASP A 258 2.02 16.87 -19.65
N ILE A 259 2.20 15.84 -18.81
CA ILE A 259 3.45 15.07 -18.72
C ILE A 259 3.60 14.23 -19.99
N GLU A 260 4.78 14.27 -20.61
CA GLU A 260 5.05 13.68 -21.91
C GLU A 260 6.00 12.49 -21.81
N LEU A 261 5.77 11.46 -22.62
CA LEU A 261 6.76 10.39 -22.81
C LEU A 261 7.99 10.93 -23.55
N GLU A 262 9.15 10.32 -23.32
CA GLU A 262 10.40 10.74 -23.97
C GLU A 262 10.38 10.52 -25.49
N ASP A 263 9.68 9.49 -25.96
CA ASP A 263 9.43 9.23 -27.39
C ASP A 263 8.30 10.09 -27.99
N GLY A 264 7.62 10.87 -27.14
CA GLY A 264 6.58 11.83 -27.48
C GLY A 264 5.16 11.32 -27.22
N GLY A 265 4.22 12.26 -27.05
CA GLY A 265 2.84 11.95 -26.66
C GLY A 265 2.62 12.09 -25.16
N SER A 266 1.37 11.98 -24.71
CA SER A 266 1.05 12.11 -23.29
C SER A 266 1.32 10.80 -22.55
N ALA A 267 1.96 10.91 -21.39
CA ALA A 267 2.15 9.79 -20.46
C ALA A 267 0.80 9.26 -19.93
N PHE A 268 -0.20 10.14 -19.82
CA PHE A 268 -1.54 9.82 -19.33
C PHE A 268 -2.51 9.71 -20.50
N SER A 269 -2.89 8.49 -20.85
CA SER A 269 -3.71 8.21 -22.03
C SER A 269 -4.84 7.22 -21.76
N GLY A 270 -5.76 7.09 -22.74
CA GLY A 270 -6.89 6.17 -22.63
C GLY A 270 -7.80 6.44 -21.44
N ASN A 271 -8.12 5.38 -20.70
CA ASN A 271 -8.95 5.45 -19.49
C ASN A 271 -8.27 6.21 -18.34
N TYR A 272 -6.96 6.46 -18.43
CA TYR A 272 -6.14 7.14 -17.41
C TYR A 272 -5.67 8.52 -17.85
N SER A 273 -6.37 9.14 -18.81
CA SER A 273 -5.98 10.42 -19.44
C SER A 273 -6.13 11.66 -18.56
N GLY A 274 -6.65 11.51 -17.34
CA GLY A 274 -6.89 12.62 -16.41
C GLY A 274 -5.66 13.04 -15.60
N GLY A 275 -4.56 12.28 -15.65
CA GLY A 275 -3.40 12.48 -14.78
C GLY A 275 -3.40 11.51 -13.62
N TYR A 276 -2.78 11.91 -12.51
CA TYR A 276 -2.76 11.14 -11.27
C TYR A 276 -2.72 12.03 -10.05
N GLU A 277 -3.47 11.70 -9.00
CA GLU A 277 -3.32 12.37 -7.71
C GLU A 277 -3.36 11.38 -6.54
N TRP A 278 -2.62 11.70 -5.49
CA TRP A 278 -2.68 10.96 -4.22
C TRP A 278 -2.41 11.89 -3.04
N THR A 279 -2.79 11.42 -1.86
CA THR A 279 -2.60 12.13 -0.60
C THR A 279 -1.81 11.31 0.41
N PHE A 280 -1.15 11.99 1.34
CA PHE A 280 -0.51 11.40 2.52
C PHE A 280 -0.49 12.43 3.67
N GLU A 281 -0.37 11.97 4.91
CA GLU A 281 -0.31 12.82 6.10
C GLU A 281 1.14 13.03 6.54
N VAL A 282 1.57 14.29 6.52
CA VAL A 282 2.86 14.74 7.06
C VAL A 282 2.71 14.99 8.55
N SER A 283 3.58 14.37 9.36
CA SER A 283 3.61 14.53 10.81
C SER A 283 4.29 15.84 11.23
N THR A 284 4.36 16.06 12.54
CA THR A 284 5.08 17.20 13.12
C THR A 284 6.61 16.99 13.22
N GLU A 285 7.10 15.78 12.95
CA GLU A 285 8.48 15.37 13.22
C GLU A 285 9.37 15.40 11.97
N VAL A 286 10.68 15.56 12.21
CA VAL A 286 11.73 15.42 11.18
C VAL A 286 12.41 14.08 11.39
N ASP A 287 12.61 13.34 10.31
CA ASP A 287 13.30 12.06 10.39
C ASP A 287 14.80 12.24 10.27
N LEU A 288 15.50 11.81 11.31
CA LEU A 288 16.95 11.79 11.44
C LEU A 288 17.46 10.35 11.68
N THR A 289 16.61 9.36 11.43
CA THR A 289 16.90 7.95 11.67
C THR A 289 17.57 7.38 10.43
N PRO A 290 18.81 6.91 10.52
CA PRO A 290 19.46 6.30 9.36
C PRO A 290 18.84 4.93 9.03
N PRO A 291 18.75 4.57 7.73
CA PRO A 291 18.24 3.29 7.30
C PRO A 291 19.22 2.17 7.61
N LYS A 292 18.70 0.96 7.75
CA LYS A 292 19.44 -0.26 8.11
C LYS A 292 19.15 -1.38 7.13
N VAL A 293 20.14 -2.25 6.98
CA VAL A 293 19.98 -3.50 6.22
C VAL A 293 19.15 -4.50 7.03
N VAL A 294 18.06 -4.98 6.43
CA VAL A 294 17.17 -6.00 7.00
C VAL A 294 17.57 -7.39 6.56
N SER A 295 17.85 -7.57 5.27
CA SER A 295 18.22 -8.87 4.70
C SER A 295 19.02 -8.71 3.40
N VAL A 296 19.76 -9.76 3.06
CA VAL A 296 20.50 -9.87 1.80
C VAL A 296 20.34 -11.26 1.18
N ILE A 297 20.32 -11.31 -0.15
CA ILE A 297 20.29 -12.54 -0.93
C ILE A 297 21.43 -12.49 -1.97
N PRO A 298 22.27 -13.53 -2.09
CA PRO A 298 22.44 -14.61 -1.14
C PRO A 298 22.84 -14.10 0.24
N ARG A 299 22.50 -14.85 1.30
CA ARG A 299 22.97 -14.49 2.64
C ARG A 299 24.50 -14.56 2.72
N SER A 300 25.05 -13.90 3.75
CA SER A 300 26.48 -13.95 4.03
C SER A 300 26.97 -15.39 4.19
N LEU A 301 28.11 -15.69 3.54
CA LEU A 301 28.78 -16.99 3.48
C LEU A 301 27.94 -18.12 2.85
N ALA A 302 26.90 -17.80 2.09
CA ALA A 302 26.15 -18.78 1.32
C ALA A 302 26.95 -19.26 0.08
N SER A 303 26.55 -20.42 -0.44
CA SER A 303 26.97 -20.92 -1.76
C SER A 303 25.74 -20.93 -2.66
N ALA A 304 25.72 -20.09 -3.70
CA ALA A 304 24.55 -19.89 -4.56
C ALA A 304 24.81 -20.30 -6.01
N ALA A 305 23.74 -20.59 -6.76
CA ALA A 305 23.83 -20.73 -8.21
C ALA A 305 24.22 -19.40 -8.85
N ARG A 306 24.96 -19.43 -9.96
CA ARG A 306 25.51 -18.19 -10.54
C ARG A 306 24.48 -17.29 -11.25
N ASN A 307 23.26 -17.78 -11.47
CA ASN A 307 22.13 -16.98 -11.95
C ASN A 307 21.31 -16.33 -10.83
N VAL A 308 21.74 -16.45 -9.57
CA VAL A 308 21.09 -15.76 -8.45
C VAL A 308 21.19 -14.24 -8.64
N THR A 309 20.08 -13.55 -8.39
CA THR A 309 20.02 -12.09 -8.31
C THR A 309 20.53 -11.67 -6.95
N VAL A 310 21.51 -10.77 -6.90
CA VAL A 310 21.99 -10.20 -5.64
C VAL A 310 20.97 -9.16 -5.20
N SER A 311 20.50 -9.26 -3.95
CA SER A 311 19.49 -8.38 -3.40
C SER A 311 19.87 -7.90 -2.00
N ILE A 312 19.53 -6.66 -1.69
CA ILE A 312 19.64 -6.04 -0.36
C ILE A 312 18.33 -5.32 -0.05
N THR A 313 17.76 -5.62 1.12
CA THR A 313 16.50 -5.01 1.59
C THR A 313 16.74 -4.17 2.83
N PHE A 314 16.17 -2.98 2.85
CA PHE A 314 16.26 -2.00 3.93
C PHE A 314 14.95 -1.94 4.74
N ASN A 315 15.01 -1.39 5.95
CA ASN A 315 13.84 -1.20 6.82
C ASN A 315 12.88 -0.13 6.28
N GLU A 316 13.38 0.78 5.45
CA GLU A 316 12.65 1.93 4.92
C GLU A 316 13.00 2.23 3.47
N ALA A 317 12.27 3.20 2.89
CA ALA A 317 12.43 3.59 1.50
C ALA A 317 13.76 4.31 1.31
N MET A 318 14.53 3.89 0.31
CA MET A 318 15.80 4.50 -0.09
C MET A 318 15.61 5.48 -1.23
N ASP A 319 16.53 6.44 -1.36
CA ASP A 319 16.57 7.30 -2.53
C ASP A 319 16.92 6.49 -3.79
N PRO A 320 16.04 6.45 -4.80
CA PRO A 320 16.27 5.63 -5.97
C PRO A 320 17.35 6.19 -6.90
N VAL A 321 17.57 7.50 -6.95
CA VAL A 321 18.59 8.12 -7.81
C VAL A 321 19.99 7.90 -7.24
N ALA A 322 20.13 7.84 -5.92
CA ALA A 322 21.39 7.53 -5.24
C ALA A 322 21.69 6.02 -5.15
N SER A 323 20.74 5.15 -5.46
CA SER A 323 20.86 3.70 -5.25
C SER A 323 20.71 2.85 -6.51
N THR A 324 20.25 3.43 -7.62
CA THR A 324 20.12 2.75 -8.91
C THR A 324 21.11 3.28 -9.94
N GLY A 325 21.42 2.46 -10.94
CA GLY A 325 22.37 2.81 -11.98
C GLY A 325 23.22 1.63 -12.41
N THR A 326 24.11 1.87 -13.36
CA THR A 326 24.93 0.84 -13.98
C THR A 326 26.40 1.04 -13.64
N TYR A 327 27.11 -0.06 -13.40
CA TYR A 327 28.55 -0.11 -13.47
C TYR A 327 28.98 -0.78 -14.78
N ALA A 328 29.75 -0.05 -15.60
CA ALA A 328 30.42 -0.59 -16.77
C ALA A 328 31.84 -0.02 -16.86
N GLU A 329 32.86 -0.86 -17.01
CA GLU A 329 34.28 -0.46 -16.91
C GLU A 329 34.66 0.67 -17.88
N ALA A 330 34.04 0.70 -19.05
CA ALA A 330 34.32 1.68 -20.10
C ALA A 330 33.52 2.99 -19.98
N SER A 331 32.63 3.11 -18.99
CA SER A 331 31.69 4.23 -18.85
C SER A 331 32.17 5.27 -17.84
N SER A 332 31.83 6.54 -18.10
CA SER A 332 31.95 7.62 -17.11
C SER A 332 30.62 7.80 -16.41
N GLY A 333 30.62 7.96 -15.09
CA GLY A 333 29.38 8.08 -14.30
C GLY A 333 28.84 6.75 -13.78
N ASN A 334 29.70 5.76 -13.60
CA ASN A 334 29.31 4.49 -12.97
C ASN A 334 28.72 4.74 -11.58
N LEU A 335 27.69 3.96 -11.24
CA LEU A 335 27.23 3.87 -9.86
C LEU A 335 28.34 3.26 -9.00
N THR A 336 28.67 3.94 -7.91
CA THR A 336 29.67 3.49 -6.93
C THR A 336 29.14 3.49 -5.50
N ASN A 337 27.87 3.84 -5.30
CA ASN A 337 27.26 3.86 -3.97
C ASN A 337 26.98 2.43 -3.46
N ILE A 338 26.91 1.48 -4.39
CA ILE A 338 26.86 0.05 -4.12
C ILE A 338 27.60 -0.71 -5.23
N GLU A 339 28.39 -1.71 -4.85
CA GLU A 339 29.33 -2.42 -5.72
C GLU A 339 29.24 -3.93 -5.51
N VAL A 340 29.37 -4.71 -6.61
CA VAL A 340 29.55 -6.17 -6.56
C VAL A 340 30.96 -6.47 -7.06
N LEU A 341 31.81 -7.02 -6.18
CA LEU A 341 33.21 -7.30 -6.45
C LEU A 341 33.44 -8.80 -6.64
N ASP A 342 34.28 -9.16 -7.61
CA ASP A 342 34.78 -10.51 -7.84
C ASP A 342 35.84 -10.95 -6.80
N GLY A 343 36.29 -12.20 -6.85
CA GLY A 343 37.28 -12.72 -5.90
C GLY A 343 38.67 -12.09 -6.03
N SER A 344 38.89 -11.30 -7.08
CA SER A 344 40.09 -10.49 -7.30
C SER A 344 39.92 -9.03 -6.87
N GLY A 345 38.72 -8.63 -6.44
CA GLY A 345 38.37 -7.27 -6.03
C GLY A 345 38.05 -6.32 -7.19
N ASN A 346 37.75 -6.82 -8.39
CA ASN A 346 37.27 -6.00 -9.50
C ASN A 346 35.73 -5.93 -9.48
N ASN A 347 35.16 -4.83 -9.94
CA ASN A 347 33.71 -4.72 -10.08
C ASN A 347 33.18 -5.63 -11.18
N VAL A 348 32.08 -6.31 -10.88
CA VAL A 348 31.25 -7.04 -11.83
C VAL A 348 30.38 -6.03 -12.57
N GLU A 349 30.41 -6.06 -13.90
CA GLU A 349 29.54 -5.19 -14.72
C GLU A 349 28.07 -5.59 -14.59
N GLY A 350 27.20 -4.61 -14.38
CA GLY A 350 25.78 -4.83 -14.20
C GLY A 350 25.03 -3.58 -13.74
N THR A 351 23.73 -3.77 -13.54
CA THR A 351 22.79 -2.69 -13.23
C THR A 351 22.07 -2.98 -11.91
N PHE A 352 22.04 -1.97 -11.03
CA PHE A 352 21.20 -1.95 -9.85
C PHE A 352 19.86 -1.29 -10.16
N ALA A 353 18.78 -1.95 -9.78
CA ALA A 353 17.43 -1.42 -9.82
C ALA A 353 16.79 -1.52 -8.43
N ILE A 354 15.90 -0.59 -8.11
CA ILE A 354 15.17 -0.56 -6.84
C ILE A 354 13.69 -0.85 -7.05
N SER A 355 13.09 -1.57 -6.11
CA SER A 355 11.68 -1.98 -6.15
C SER A 355 11.13 -2.17 -4.73
N ASN A 356 9.93 -2.74 -4.62
CA ASN A 356 9.27 -3.06 -3.35
C ASN A 356 9.12 -1.86 -2.41
N GLY A 357 8.44 -0.82 -2.89
CA GLY A 357 8.28 0.43 -2.13
C GLY A 357 9.59 1.15 -1.87
N TYR A 358 10.54 1.05 -2.82
CA TYR A 358 11.90 1.61 -2.72
C TYR A 358 12.75 1.02 -1.59
N LYS A 359 12.44 -0.20 -1.13
CA LYS A 359 13.17 -0.84 -0.01
C LYS A 359 14.12 -1.94 -0.44
N THR A 360 14.04 -2.43 -1.67
CA THR A 360 14.84 -3.58 -2.13
C THR A 360 15.62 -3.21 -3.39
N LEU A 361 16.95 -3.24 -3.29
CA LEU A 361 17.85 -3.16 -4.45
C LEU A 361 18.16 -4.55 -4.98
N GLU A 362 18.26 -4.66 -6.30
CA GLU A 362 18.62 -5.88 -7.01
C GLU A 362 19.64 -5.60 -8.10
N PHE A 363 20.69 -6.42 -8.16
CA PHE A 363 21.74 -6.35 -9.16
C PHE A 363 21.54 -7.40 -10.25
N THR A 364 21.60 -6.95 -11.51
CA THR A 364 21.63 -7.84 -12.68
C THR A 364 22.96 -7.70 -13.41
N PRO A 365 23.78 -8.75 -13.51
CA PRO A 365 25.01 -8.72 -14.27
C PRO A 365 24.72 -8.63 -15.77
N VAL A 366 25.72 -8.24 -16.58
CA VAL A 366 25.57 -8.15 -18.05
C VAL A 366 25.85 -9.46 -18.80
N ASP A 367 26.48 -10.44 -18.13
CA ASP A 367 26.94 -11.68 -18.75
C ASP A 367 25.79 -12.68 -18.97
N ALA A 368 25.31 -12.78 -20.21
CA ALA A 368 24.33 -13.79 -20.62
C ALA A 368 24.91 -15.21 -20.52
N CYS A 369 24.19 -16.12 -19.87
CA CYS A 369 24.67 -17.48 -19.58
C CYS A 369 23.65 -18.59 -19.84
N GLY A 370 22.39 -18.26 -20.12
CA GLY A 370 21.34 -19.22 -20.34
C GLY A 370 20.05 -18.57 -20.84
N GLU A 371 19.02 -19.40 -20.96
CA GLU A 371 17.67 -19.03 -21.36
C GLU A 371 16.70 -19.71 -20.39
N ASP A 372 15.72 -18.97 -19.89
CA ASP A 372 14.70 -19.50 -19.00
C ASP A 372 13.60 -20.25 -19.79
N PRO A 373 12.66 -20.96 -19.13
CA PRO A 373 11.58 -21.67 -19.81
C PRO A 373 10.66 -20.78 -20.69
N CYS A 374 10.68 -19.46 -20.50
CA CYS A 374 9.90 -18.49 -21.27
C CYS A 374 10.63 -17.98 -22.51
N GLY A 375 11.92 -18.32 -22.65
CA GLY A 375 12.78 -17.84 -23.72
C GLY A 375 13.55 -16.56 -23.39
N ASP A 376 13.48 -16.08 -22.14
CA ASP A 376 14.20 -14.88 -21.73
C ASP A 376 15.65 -15.21 -21.36
N THR A 377 16.53 -14.24 -21.57
CA THR A 377 17.95 -14.40 -21.23
C THR A 377 18.15 -14.43 -19.72
N ILE A 378 18.91 -15.43 -19.25
CA ILE A 378 19.44 -15.50 -17.88
C ILE A 378 20.82 -14.85 -17.87
N TYR A 379 21.04 -13.93 -16.95
CA TYR A 379 22.32 -13.28 -16.73
C TYR A 379 23.01 -13.86 -15.50
N CYS A 380 24.31 -14.12 -15.58
CA CYS A 380 25.05 -14.77 -14.51
C CYS A 380 26.15 -13.90 -13.93
N LEU A 381 26.33 -14.04 -12.63
CA LEU A 381 27.54 -13.64 -11.94
C LEU A 381 28.73 -14.50 -12.40
N PRO A 382 29.98 -14.07 -12.12
CA PRO A 382 31.15 -14.94 -12.24
C PRO A 382 30.90 -16.25 -11.48
N GLY A 383 31.20 -17.40 -12.12
CA GLY A 383 30.91 -18.72 -11.56
C GLY A 383 32.13 -19.32 -10.86
N SER A 384 31.91 -20.03 -9.76
CA SER A 384 32.99 -20.58 -8.92
C SER A 384 33.95 -19.50 -8.43
N ASP A 385 33.38 -18.39 -7.97
CA ASP A 385 34.09 -17.21 -7.51
C ASP A 385 33.56 -16.73 -6.15
N ASP A 386 34.42 -16.02 -5.42
CA ASP A 386 34.10 -15.43 -4.12
C ASP A 386 33.67 -13.98 -4.34
N LEU A 387 32.37 -13.69 -4.20
CA LEU A 387 31.84 -12.36 -4.45
C LEU A 387 31.71 -11.58 -3.14
N THR A 388 31.93 -10.28 -3.20
CA THR A 388 31.69 -9.35 -2.08
C THR A 388 30.83 -8.20 -2.56
N VAL A 389 29.77 -7.90 -1.85
CA VAL A 389 28.94 -6.72 -2.11
C VAL A 389 29.28 -5.67 -1.08
N GLN A 390 29.48 -4.43 -1.52
CA GLN A 390 29.76 -3.27 -0.67
C GLN A 390 28.70 -2.21 -0.90
N ALA A 391 27.96 -1.87 0.15
CA ALA A 391 26.97 -0.80 0.17
C ALA A 391 27.55 0.33 1.01
N HIS A 392 27.78 1.49 0.38
CA HIS A 392 28.49 2.60 1.00
C HIS A 392 27.53 3.57 1.67
N ALA A 393 27.90 4.01 2.87
CA ALA A 393 27.25 5.11 3.55
C ALA A 393 27.65 6.45 2.93
N ALA A 394 26.71 7.39 2.88
CA ALA A 394 26.96 8.72 2.33
C ALA A 394 27.81 9.57 3.30
N SER A 395 28.56 10.52 2.74
CA SER A 395 29.30 11.50 3.55
C SER A 395 28.34 12.35 4.40
N LEU A 396 28.79 12.87 5.54
CA LEU A 396 27.92 13.57 6.50
C LEU A 396 28.16 15.08 6.60
N THR A 397 27.10 15.83 6.90
CA THR A 397 27.20 17.23 7.33
C THR A 397 27.55 17.36 8.81
N ASP A 398 28.02 18.55 9.23
CA ASP A 398 28.54 18.77 10.59
C ASP A 398 27.53 18.53 11.73
N GLU A 399 26.33 19.15 11.73
CA GLU A 399 25.32 18.96 12.80
C GLU A 399 23.90 19.47 12.45
N PRO A 400 22.83 18.67 12.64
CA PRO A 400 22.89 17.23 12.90
C PRO A 400 23.57 16.49 11.72
N PRO A 401 24.21 15.34 11.95
CA PRO A 401 24.77 14.55 10.87
C PRO A 401 23.64 14.05 9.96
N GLN A 402 23.55 14.60 8.76
CA GLN A 402 22.69 14.17 7.67
C GLN A 402 23.56 13.90 6.44
N ALA A 403 23.03 13.17 5.46
CA ALA A 403 23.78 12.91 4.25
C ALA A 403 24.11 14.21 3.51
N GLN A 404 25.36 14.38 3.13
CA GLN A 404 25.85 15.52 2.41
C GLN A 404 25.58 15.32 0.91
N ALA A 405 24.79 16.21 0.32
CA ALA A 405 24.59 16.22 -1.12
C ALA A 405 25.90 16.56 -1.87
N VAL A 406 26.21 15.77 -2.89
CA VAL A 406 27.30 15.97 -3.85
C VAL A 406 26.70 16.31 -5.20
N GLY A 407 26.65 17.61 -5.52
CA GLY A 407 25.94 18.10 -6.69
C GLY A 407 24.43 18.05 -6.48
N VAL A 408 23.75 17.12 -7.16
CA VAL A 408 22.29 16.93 -7.07
C VAL A 408 21.92 15.56 -6.47
N SER A 409 22.90 14.74 -6.10
CA SER A 409 22.68 13.41 -5.52
C SER A 409 23.62 13.22 -4.31
N PHE A 410 23.89 11.98 -3.92
CA PHE A 410 24.72 11.60 -2.79
C PHE A 410 25.84 10.66 -3.25
N ASP A 411 26.94 10.64 -2.51
CA ASP A 411 28.09 9.76 -2.73
C ASP A 411 27.97 8.40 -2.01
N GLY A 412 26.80 8.09 -1.48
CA GLY A 412 26.46 6.82 -0.85
C GLY A 412 24.94 6.61 -0.77
N LEU A 413 24.54 5.51 -0.15
CA LEU A 413 23.13 5.15 0.02
C LEU A 413 22.48 6.00 1.12
N VAL A 414 21.29 6.51 0.81
CA VAL A 414 20.49 7.36 1.71
C VAL A 414 19.01 6.96 1.67
N ASP A 415 18.29 7.17 2.76
CA ASP A 415 16.84 6.95 2.83
C ASP A 415 16.04 8.06 2.13
N ALA A 416 14.71 7.96 2.12
CA ALA A 416 13.81 8.97 1.57
C ALA A 416 13.83 10.32 2.33
N ALA A 417 14.39 10.37 3.54
CA ALA A 417 14.54 11.57 4.37
C ALA A 417 15.97 12.18 4.30
N ALA A 418 16.83 11.62 3.42
CA ALA A 418 18.24 12.00 3.21
C ALA A 418 19.17 11.73 4.42
N ASN A 419 18.89 10.67 5.17
CA ASN A 419 19.83 10.14 6.16
C ASN A 419 20.74 9.07 5.51
N SER A 420 22.01 9.09 5.87
CA SER A 420 22.99 8.10 5.41
C SER A 420 22.69 6.72 5.98
N LEU A 421 22.95 5.65 5.21
CA LEU A 421 22.94 4.26 5.68
C LEU A 421 23.67 4.09 7.02
N ASP A 422 23.05 3.31 7.92
CA ASP A 422 23.61 2.73 9.16
C ASP A 422 23.84 1.22 8.92
N GLY A 423 24.96 0.90 8.25
CA GLY A 423 25.30 -0.48 7.88
C GLY A 423 25.71 -1.35 9.06
N ASP A 424 26.26 -0.77 10.13
CA ASP A 424 26.63 -1.56 11.32
C ASP A 424 25.43 -1.81 12.28
N GLY A 425 24.34 -1.07 12.07
CA GLY A 425 23.06 -1.24 12.74
C GLY A 425 23.04 -0.66 14.16
N ASP A 426 23.99 0.19 14.56
CA ASP A 426 24.09 0.72 15.92
C ASP A 426 23.11 1.87 16.23
N GLY A 427 22.44 2.38 15.20
CA GLY A 427 21.44 3.45 15.28
C GLY A 427 22.02 4.85 15.23
N LYS A 428 23.27 5.02 14.79
CA LYS A 428 23.89 6.33 14.56
C LYS A 428 24.38 6.44 13.13
N ALA A 429 24.25 7.64 12.58
CA ALA A 429 24.91 7.99 11.33
C ALA A 429 26.37 8.37 11.62
N GLN A 430 27.28 7.56 11.12
CA GLN A 430 28.74 7.68 11.09
C GLN A 430 29.29 7.77 9.67
N GLY A 431 28.44 7.62 8.64
CA GLY A 431 28.76 8.03 7.28
C GLY A 431 29.88 7.23 6.61
N SER A 432 30.52 7.86 5.65
CA SER A 432 31.54 7.26 4.79
C SER A 432 32.88 7.06 5.50
N SER A 433 33.75 6.25 4.90
CA SER A 433 35.15 6.10 5.35
C SER A 433 35.99 7.39 5.28
N THR A 434 35.48 8.47 4.69
CA THR A 434 36.18 9.76 4.56
C THR A 434 35.81 10.77 5.64
N ASP A 435 34.74 10.52 6.40
CA ASP A 435 34.29 11.40 7.48
C ASP A 435 35.21 11.28 8.71
N ASP A 436 35.45 12.41 9.41
CA ASP A 436 36.28 12.45 10.64
C ASP A 436 35.47 12.04 11.88
N VAL A 437 34.73 10.94 11.77
CA VAL A 437 33.92 10.33 12.84
C VAL A 437 34.43 8.94 13.18
N THR A 438 34.17 8.47 14.40
CA THR A 438 34.67 7.18 14.87
C THR A 438 33.71 6.06 14.48
N GLY A 439 34.02 5.33 13.41
CA GLY A 439 33.18 4.26 12.87
C GLY A 439 33.12 4.35 11.35
N THR A 440 32.37 3.45 10.72
CA THR A 440 31.98 3.53 9.31
C THR A 440 30.69 2.74 9.18
N ASP A 441 29.74 3.29 8.43
CA ASP A 441 28.43 2.65 8.23
C ASP A 441 28.34 1.89 6.91
N ASP A 442 29.48 1.65 6.25
CA ASP A 442 29.52 0.81 5.07
C ASP A 442 29.09 -0.62 5.46
N TYR A 443 28.16 -1.17 4.69
CA TYR A 443 27.72 -2.57 4.84
C TYR A 443 28.39 -3.44 3.80
N ALA A 444 29.02 -4.53 4.23
CA ALA A 444 29.61 -5.49 3.30
C ALA A 444 29.28 -6.93 3.69
N TRP A 445 29.01 -7.76 2.69
CA TRP A 445 28.88 -9.19 2.86
C TRP A 445 29.48 -9.93 1.68
N SER A 446 29.86 -11.19 1.91
CA SER A 446 30.46 -12.04 0.88
C SER A 446 29.71 -13.36 0.78
N PHE A 447 29.68 -13.94 -0.41
CA PHE A 447 29.11 -15.25 -0.71
C PHE A 447 29.88 -15.89 -1.86
N GLU A 448 29.75 -17.20 -2.01
CA GLU A 448 30.38 -17.95 -3.10
C GLU A 448 29.35 -18.28 -4.18
N THR A 449 29.75 -18.21 -5.45
CA THR A 449 28.94 -18.73 -6.56
C THR A 449 29.42 -20.11 -6.98
N THR A 450 28.50 -20.96 -7.43
CA THR A 450 28.83 -22.24 -8.06
C THR A 450 28.91 -22.08 -9.59
N SER A 451 29.29 -23.15 -10.29
CA SER A 451 29.17 -23.19 -11.76
C SER A 451 27.77 -23.61 -12.23
N GLU A 452 26.87 -23.95 -11.30
CA GLU A 452 25.54 -24.48 -11.60
C GLU A 452 24.52 -23.36 -11.82
N ILE A 453 23.46 -23.70 -12.57
CA ILE A 453 22.28 -22.86 -12.79
C ILE A 453 21.14 -23.45 -11.97
N ASP A 454 20.43 -22.60 -11.23
CA ASP A 454 19.16 -22.96 -10.60
C ASP A 454 18.04 -22.76 -11.61
N ASP A 455 17.40 -23.86 -12.02
CA ASP A 455 16.32 -23.92 -13.00
C ASP A 455 14.94 -24.17 -12.34
N THR A 456 14.82 -23.94 -11.03
CA THR A 456 13.58 -24.15 -10.29
C THR A 456 12.49 -23.20 -10.76
N VAL A 457 11.43 -23.76 -11.34
CA VAL A 457 10.26 -23.02 -11.82
C VAL A 457 9.40 -22.54 -10.63
N PRO A 458 9.07 -21.24 -10.55
CA PRO A 458 8.12 -20.73 -9.57
C PRO A 458 6.72 -21.31 -9.72
N ALA A 459 6.04 -21.47 -8.59
CA ALA A 459 4.63 -21.82 -8.51
C ALA A 459 3.97 -20.97 -7.41
N ILE A 460 2.75 -20.50 -7.68
CA ILE A 460 1.90 -19.95 -6.62
C ILE A 460 1.32 -21.14 -5.85
N THR A 461 1.63 -21.20 -4.56
CA THR A 461 1.20 -22.28 -3.67
C THR A 461 -0.06 -21.94 -2.89
N ASP A 462 -0.32 -20.65 -2.68
CA ASP A 462 -1.47 -20.18 -1.92
C ASP A 462 -1.87 -18.76 -2.34
N MET A 463 -3.14 -18.43 -2.18
CA MET A 463 -3.69 -17.09 -2.42
C MET A 463 -4.74 -16.76 -1.36
N SER A 464 -4.70 -15.55 -0.83
CA SER A 464 -5.67 -15.04 0.14
C SER A 464 -6.10 -13.61 -0.25
N PRO A 465 -7.40 -13.32 -0.43
CA PRO A 465 -8.53 -14.25 -0.37
C PRO A 465 -8.41 -15.38 -1.40
N GLY A 466 -8.99 -16.53 -1.07
CA GLY A 466 -8.89 -17.73 -1.90
C GLY A 466 -9.70 -17.63 -3.20
N ILE A 467 -9.33 -18.44 -4.19
CA ILE A 467 -10.05 -18.52 -5.46
C ILE A 467 -11.53 -18.87 -5.21
N GLY A 468 -12.44 -18.04 -5.71
CA GLY A 468 -13.89 -18.23 -5.56
C GLY A 468 -14.44 -17.98 -4.15
N ASP A 469 -13.67 -17.34 -3.25
CA ASP A 469 -14.16 -17.00 -1.91
C ASP A 469 -15.30 -15.97 -1.97
N THR A 470 -16.41 -16.28 -1.30
CA THR A 470 -17.63 -15.44 -1.28
C THR A 470 -17.68 -14.48 -0.09
N PHE A 471 -16.68 -14.49 0.79
CA PHE A 471 -16.65 -13.67 2.01
C PHE A 471 -15.34 -12.89 2.20
N ALA A 472 -14.59 -12.66 1.12
CA ALA A 472 -13.44 -11.76 1.12
C ALA A 472 -13.84 -10.37 1.63
N ASP A 473 -13.02 -9.74 2.48
CA ASP A 473 -13.25 -8.35 2.90
C ASP A 473 -13.06 -7.41 1.68
N GLN A 474 -13.79 -6.30 1.67
CA GLN A 474 -13.76 -5.31 0.58
C GLN A 474 -12.45 -4.50 0.57
N ASP A 475 -11.76 -4.46 1.72
CA ASP A 475 -10.50 -3.78 1.97
C ASP A 475 -9.33 -4.75 2.21
N ALA A 476 -9.55 -6.06 2.11
CA ALA A 476 -8.47 -7.03 2.32
C ALA A 476 -7.52 -7.05 1.13
N ASP A 477 -6.25 -6.75 1.38
CA ASP A 477 -5.19 -6.93 0.39
C ASP A 477 -5.16 -8.38 -0.14
N ILE A 478 -4.74 -8.54 -1.40
CA ILE A 478 -4.54 -9.85 -2.00
C ILE A 478 -3.11 -10.30 -1.71
N GLU A 479 -2.94 -11.43 -1.05
CA GLU A 479 -1.66 -12.08 -0.80
C GLU A 479 -1.50 -13.31 -1.72
N ILE A 480 -0.37 -13.40 -2.40
CA ILE A 480 0.02 -14.46 -3.33
C ILE A 480 1.33 -15.06 -2.84
N THR A 481 1.31 -16.33 -2.41
CA THR A 481 2.51 -17.00 -1.89
C THR A 481 3.13 -17.88 -2.96
N PHE A 482 4.42 -17.66 -3.22
CA PHE A 482 5.22 -18.46 -4.15
C PHE A 482 5.98 -19.57 -3.40
N ASN A 483 6.41 -20.61 -4.09
CA ASN A 483 7.21 -21.69 -3.50
C ASN A 483 8.71 -21.38 -3.33
N VAL A 484 9.20 -20.30 -3.93
CA VAL A 484 10.61 -19.90 -3.97
C VAL A 484 10.78 -18.41 -3.70
N ALA A 485 12.00 -17.99 -3.43
CA ALA A 485 12.36 -16.57 -3.41
C ALA A 485 12.12 -15.94 -4.78
N MET A 486 11.40 -14.83 -4.82
CA MET A 486 11.02 -14.14 -6.05
C MET A 486 11.81 -12.84 -6.22
N ARG A 487 12.08 -12.52 -7.48
CA ARG A 487 12.78 -11.28 -7.86
C ARG A 487 11.83 -10.10 -7.74
N SER A 488 12.16 -9.20 -6.83
CA SER A 488 11.39 -8.03 -6.42
C SER A 488 11.04 -7.10 -7.57
N SER A 489 12.00 -6.83 -8.45
CA SER A 489 11.80 -5.97 -9.63
C SER A 489 10.81 -6.54 -10.64
N THR A 490 10.49 -7.84 -10.57
CA THR A 490 9.47 -8.47 -11.42
C THR A 490 8.11 -8.60 -10.74
N LEU A 491 8.04 -8.46 -9.41
CA LEU A 491 6.79 -8.35 -8.65
C LEU A 491 6.28 -6.90 -8.65
N ASN A 492 6.09 -6.37 -9.85
CA ASN A 492 5.65 -5.00 -10.11
C ASN A 492 4.22 -5.01 -10.69
N THR A 493 3.67 -3.82 -10.89
CA THR A 493 2.27 -3.67 -11.29
C THR A 493 1.97 -4.06 -12.74
N SER A 494 3.00 -4.29 -13.55
CA SER A 494 2.85 -4.80 -14.92
C SER A 494 2.71 -6.33 -14.96
N ASN A 495 3.34 -7.03 -14.01
CA ASN A 495 3.32 -8.49 -13.96
C ASN A 495 2.38 -9.06 -12.91
N VAL A 496 2.06 -8.29 -11.87
CA VAL A 496 1.12 -8.64 -10.80
C VAL A 496 0.09 -7.53 -10.73
N SER A 497 -1.09 -7.79 -11.28
CA SER A 497 -2.13 -6.77 -11.46
C SER A 497 -3.48 -7.21 -10.90
N LEU A 498 -4.39 -6.26 -10.71
CA LEU A 498 -5.69 -6.48 -10.11
C LEU A 498 -6.77 -5.77 -10.90
N TRP A 499 -7.80 -6.51 -11.31
CA TRP A 499 -8.82 -6.00 -12.22
C TRP A 499 -10.21 -6.23 -11.64
N PRO A 500 -11.05 -5.18 -11.55
CA PRO A 500 -12.37 -5.32 -10.97
C PRO A 500 -13.38 -5.74 -12.04
N ASP A 501 -14.45 -6.38 -11.59
CA ASP A 501 -15.63 -6.65 -12.40
C ASP A 501 -16.92 -6.26 -11.64
N PRO A 502 -17.77 -5.37 -12.20
CA PRO A 502 -17.58 -4.64 -13.45
C PRO A 502 -16.37 -3.70 -13.39
N TRP A 503 -15.80 -3.36 -14.55
CA TRP A 503 -14.64 -2.48 -14.60
C TRP A 503 -14.95 -1.07 -14.08
N TYR A 504 -14.03 -0.54 -13.26
CA TYR A 504 -13.92 0.85 -12.88
C TYR A 504 -12.46 1.22 -12.63
N GLU A 505 -12.17 2.51 -12.69
CA GLU A 505 -10.83 3.02 -12.40
C GLU A 505 -10.55 2.96 -10.89
N PHE A 506 -9.44 2.31 -10.51
CA PHE A 506 -8.93 2.34 -9.14
C PHE A 506 -7.42 2.03 -9.12
N TRP A 507 -6.73 2.42 -8.05
CA TRP A 507 -5.30 2.20 -7.90
C TRP A 507 -4.96 0.81 -7.34
N PHE A 508 -3.85 0.22 -7.76
CA PHE A 508 -3.27 -0.89 -7.03
C PHE A 508 -1.76 -0.82 -6.99
N SER A 509 -1.15 -1.42 -5.98
CA SER A 509 0.30 -1.50 -5.85
C SER A 509 0.72 -2.87 -5.36
N THR A 510 1.92 -3.29 -5.76
CA THR A 510 2.48 -4.60 -5.37
C THR A 510 3.65 -4.41 -4.43
N ARG A 511 3.69 -5.21 -3.37
CA ARG A 511 4.81 -5.31 -2.42
C ARG A 511 5.19 -6.76 -2.24
N LYS A 512 6.44 -7.03 -1.89
CA LYS A 512 6.90 -8.37 -1.54
C LYS A 512 7.32 -8.45 -0.07
N THR A 513 7.10 -9.62 0.50
CA THR A 513 7.67 -10.03 1.79
C THR A 513 8.38 -11.36 1.60
N ASP A 514 9.64 -11.41 1.98
CA ASP A 514 10.44 -12.64 1.95
C ASP A 514 10.34 -13.34 3.31
N VAL A 515 10.15 -14.67 3.27
CA VAL A 515 10.16 -15.51 4.47
C VAL A 515 11.43 -16.34 4.48
N ALA A 516 12.26 -16.12 5.50
CA ALA A 516 13.51 -16.83 5.70
C ALA A 516 13.39 -17.95 6.75
N ASP A 517 14.31 -18.91 6.68
CA ASP A 517 14.49 -19.92 7.72
C ASP A 517 15.29 -19.39 8.94
N GLU A 518 15.59 -20.28 9.88
CA GLU A 518 16.36 -19.94 11.10
C GLU A 518 17.81 -19.50 10.79
N ASP A 519 18.34 -19.90 9.63
CA ASP A 519 19.69 -19.57 9.18
C ASP A 519 19.73 -18.28 8.32
N GLY A 520 18.55 -17.72 8.02
CA GLY A 520 18.39 -16.49 7.23
C GLY A 520 18.33 -16.73 5.72
N ASP A 521 18.24 -17.99 5.27
CA ASP A 521 18.02 -18.32 3.86
C ASP A 521 16.57 -18.05 3.49
N THR A 522 16.34 -17.26 2.44
CA THR A 522 14.97 -17.00 1.96
C THR A 522 14.37 -18.26 1.36
N LEU A 523 13.30 -18.76 1.97
CA LEU A 523 12.60 -19.96 1.54
C LEU A 523 11.58 -19.66 0.45
N TYR A 524 10.76 -18.62 0.67
CA TYR A 524 9.69 -18.24 -0.24
C TYR A 524 9.35 -16.75 -0.13
N THR A 525 8.62 -16.25 -1.12
CA THR A 525 8.14 -14.86 -1.15
C THR A 525 6.62 -14.84 -1.19
N THR A 526 6.02 -13.88 -0.48
CA THR A 526 4.61 -13.50 -0.63
C THR A 526 4.54 -12.13 -1.32
N ALA A 527 3.77 -12.03 -2.40
CA ALA A 527 3.41 -10.76 -3.02
C ALA A 527 2.06 -10.28 -2.47
N GLN A 528 1.99 -9.04 -2.03
CA GLN A 528 0.79 -8.38 -1.56
C GLN A 528 0.35 -7.34 -2.59
N ILE A 529 -0.93 -7.33 -2.94
CA ILE A 529 -1.56 -6.31 -3.78
C ILE A 529 -2.49 -5.47 -2.92
N SER A 530 -2.11 -4.21 -2.70
CA SER A 530 -2.95 -3.23 -2.01
C SER A 530 -3.78 -2.42 -2.99
N HIS A 531 -4.99 -2.08 -2.56
CA HIS A 531 -6.01 -1.42 -3.38
C HIS A 531 -6.98 -0.60 -2.49
N PRO A 532 -7.81 0.31 -3.04
CA PRO A 532 -8.86 0.98 -2.29
C PRO A 532 -10.03 0.03 -2.01
N THR A 533 -10.95 0.46 -1.17
CA THR A 533 -12.23 -0.22 -0.95
C THR A 533 -12.92 -0.55 -2.28
N MET A 534 -13.08 -1.85 -2.57
CA MET A 534 -13.69 -2.34 -3.80
C MET A 534 -15.15 -1.89 -3.96
N VAL A 535 -15.66 -1.75 -5.19
CA VAL A 535 -17.06 -1.40 -5.46
C VAL A 535 -17.95 -2.63 -5.49
N SER A 536 -19.07 -2.59 -4.76
CA SER A 536 -20.14 -3.59 -4.95
C SER A 536 -21.04 -3.18 -6.11
N SER A 537 -21.35 -4.11 -7.00
CA SER A 537 -22.48 -3.97 -7.93
C SER A 537 -23.81 -4.18 -7.19
N ASP A 538 -24.93 -3.67 -7.74
CA ASP A 538 -26.25 -3.64 -7.10
C ASP A 538 -26.85 -5.03 -6.81
N ASP A 539 -26.34 -6.12 -7.41
CA ASP A 539 -26.91 -7.47 -7.29
C ASP A 539 -25.89 -8.60 -6.98
N GLU A 540 -24.56 -8.41 -7.09
CA GLU A 540 -23.56 -9.51 -7.05
C GLU A 540 -22.34 -9.32 -6.13
N GLY A 541 -22.25 -8.23 -5.35
CA GLY A 541 -21.09 -7.97 -4.49
C GLY A 541 -19.93 -7.32 -5.27
N TRP A 542 -18.69 -7.50 -4.80
CA TRP A 542 -17.47 -7.07 -5.49
C TRP A 542 -16.75 -8.29 -6.07
N MET A 543 -16.41 -8.24 -7.36
CA MET A 543 -15.61 -9.27 -8.03
C MET A 543 -14.31 -8.65 -8.54
N TYR A 544 -13.23 -9.41 -8.48
CA TYR A 544 -11.92 -8.98 -8.96
C TYR A 544 -11.07 -10.18 -9.39
N PHE A 545 -10.08 -9.91 -10.24
CA PHE A 545 -9.20 -10.90 -10.85
C PHE A 545 -7.75 -10.47 -10.65
N PRO A 546 -7.02 -11.08 -9.69
CA PRO A 546 -5.58 -10.97 -9.63
C PRO A 546 -4.97 -11.69 -10.84
N VAL A 547 -4.08 -11.03 -11.56
CA VAL A 547 -3.41 -11.58 -12.73
C VAL A 547 -1.91 -11.58 -12.46
N VAL A 548 -1.31 -12.77 -12.54
CA VAL A 548 0.14 -12.98 -12.49
C VAL A 548 0.61 -13.46 -13.85
N THR A 549 1.45 -12.67 -14.52
CA THR A 549 1.96 -12.98 -15.86
C THR A 549 3.23 -13.82 -15.78
N ARG A 550 3.67 -14.36 -16.94
CA ARG A 550 4.96 -15.06 -17.02
C ARG A 550 6.18 -14.13 -16.83
N GLY A 551 5.96 -12.82 -16.81
CA GLY A 551 7.01 -11.82 -16.54
C GLY A 551 7.53 -11.86 -15.10
N VAL A 552 6.81 -12.51 -14.17
CA VAL A 552 7.29 -12.77 -12.80
C VAL A 552 8.40 -13.82 -12.82
N LYS A 553 9.51 -13.54 -12.13
CA LYS A 553 10.69 -14.42 -12.06
C LYS A 553 11.10 -14.76 -10.64
N SER A 554 11.65 -15.96 -10.45
CA SER A 554 12.38 -16.30 -9.23
C SER A 554 13.60 -15.39 -9.05
N ASN A 555 14.17 -15.38 -7.86
CA ASN A 555 15.45 -14.72 -7.63
C ASN A 555 16.59 -15.34 -8.47
N ALA A 556 16.42 -16.57 -8.97
CA ALA A 556 17.31 -17.20 -9.96
C ALA A 556 16.97 -16.83 -11.42
N GLN A 557 16.12 -15.82 -11.64
CA GLN A 557 15.70 -15.33 -12.96
C GLN A 557 14.89 -16.34 -13.78
N ILE A 558 14.31 -17.36 -13.14
CA ILE A 558 13.45 -18.34 -13.81
C ILE A 558 12.02 -17.83 -13.83
N CYS A 559 11.47 -17.65 -15.02
CA CYS A 559 10.08 -17.24 -15.18
C CYS A 559 9.09 -18.31 -14.70
N MET A 560 7.88 -17.86 -14.42
CA MET A 560 6.75 -18.71 -14.05
C MET A 560 6.05 -19.31 -15.29
N PHE A 561 6.66 -20.29 -15.96
CA PHE A 561 6.05 -20.99 -17.09
C PHE A 561 6.40 -22.49 -17.16
N PRO A 562 5.41 -23.40 -17.27
CA PRO A 562 3.95 -23.17 -17.17
C PRO A 562 3.53 -22.45 -15.89
N ALA A 563 2.42 -21.72 -15.92
CA ALA A 563 1.95 -20.90 -14.82
C ALA A 563 1.24 -21.75 -13.76
N TYR A 564 2.00 -22.32 -12.83
CA TYR A 564 1.46 -23.12 -11.72
C TYR A 564 0.76 -22.25 -10.67
N GLY A 565 -0.51 -22.53 -10.36
CA GLY A 565 -1.25 -21.83 -9.31
C GLY A 565 -1.89 -22.79 -8.30
N PRO A 566 -2.56 -22.30 -7.26
CA PRO A 566 -3.45 -23.14 -6.46
C PRO A 566 -4.63 -23.62 -7.33
N ASP A 567 -5.16 -24.80 -7.04
CA ASP A 567 -6.38 -25.30 -7.69
C ASP A 567 -7.65 -24.57 -7.20
N GLU A 568 -8.79 -24.80 -7.86
CA GLU A 568 -10.09 -24.21 -7.47
C GLU A 568 -10.50 -24.55 -6.01
N SER A 569 -9.91 -25.59 -5.42
CA SER A 569 -10.18 -26.00 -4.05
C SER A 569 -9.28 -25.30 -3.02
N GLY A 570 -8.22 -24.62 -3.49
CA GLY A 570 -7.18 -24.03 -2.65
C GLY A 570 -6.37 -25.06 -1.85
N THR A 571 -6.41 -26.34 -2.22
CA THR A 571 -5.73 -27.42 -1.45
C THR A 571 -4.59 -28.10 -2.20
N GLY A 572 -4.40 -27.77 -3.46
CA GLY A 572 -3.40 -28.36 -4.34
C GLY A 572 -2.89 -27.37 -5.38
N VAL A 573 -2.01 -27.85 -6.26
CA VAL A 573 -1.51 -27.08 -7.40
C VAL A 573 -2.36 -27.41 -8.62
N CYS A 574 -2.68 -26.39 -9.40
CA CYS A 574 -3.33 -26.44 -10.69
C CYS A 574 -2.60 -27.41 -11.64
N ASP A 575 -3.33 -28.34 -12.25
CA ASP A 575 -2.81 -29.43 -13.09
C ASP A 575 -2.33 -28.93 -14.47
N VAL A 576 -1.41 -27.96 -14.53
CA VAL A 576 -0.85 -27.42 -15.77
C VAL A 576 0.16 -28.38 -16.41
N THR A 577 0.23 -28.33 -17.74
CA THR A 577 1.13 -29.17 -18.56
C THR A 577 1.63 -28.37 -19.75
N GLU A 578 2.58 -28.88 -20.54
CA GLU A 578 2.97 -28.24 -21.81
C GLU A 578 1.79 -28.01 -22.77
N ALA A 579 0.75 -28.86 -22.72
CA ALA A 579 -0.45 -28.71 -23.54
C ALA A 579 -1.49 -27.74 -22.93
N TYR A 580 -1.43 -27.51 -21.62
CA TYR A 580 -2.34 -26.66 -20.85
C TYR A 580 -1.51 -25.78 -19.90
N PRO A 581 -0.77 -24.78 -20.43
CA PRO A 581 0.29 -24.13 -19.66
C PRO A 581 -0.21 -23.00 -18.74
N TYR A 582 -1.49 -22.64 -18.80
CA TYR A 582 -2.09 -21.56 -18.03
C TYR A 582 -2.92 -22.12 -16.88
N CYS A 583 -2.89 -21.46 -15.71
CA CYS A 583 -3.83 -21.73 -14.63
C CYS A 583 -4.83 -20.58 -14.50
N CYS A 584 -6.09 -20.86 -14.81
CA CYS A 584 -7.16 -19.87 -14.86
C CYS A 584 -8.22 -20.25 -13.83
N ASP A 585 -8.41 -19.40 -12.81
CA ASP A 585 -9.32 -19.65 -11.69
C ASP A 585 -9.13 -21.03 -11.05
N GLY A 586 -7.87 -21.48 -10.96
CA GLY A 586 -7.51 -22.77 -10.38
C GLY A 586 -7.74 -23.98 -11.30
N VAL A 587 -8.00 -23.75 -12.59
CA VAL A 587 -8.18 -24.80 -13.62
C VAL A 587 -7.16 -24.61 -14.74
N SER A 588 -6.53 -25.70 -15.19
CA SER A 588 -5.56 -25.62 -16.29
C SER A 588 -6.23 -25.39 -17.65
N SER A 589 -5.59 -24.58 -18.49
CA SER A 589 -6.11 -24.13 -19.79
C SER A 589 -5.02 -24.16 -20.86
N ASP A 590 -5.41 -24.52 -22.09
CA ASP A 590 -4.57 -24.47 -23.30
C ASP A 590 -4.59 -23.10 -23.98
N GLU A 591 -5.54 -22.24 -23.59
CA GLU A 591 -5.62 -20.83 -23.95
C GLU A 591 -5.27 -19.95 -22.75
N ALA A 592 -4.69 -18.78 -23.01
CA ALA A 592 -4.40 -17.80 -21.98
C ALA A 592 -5.67 -17.43 -21.22
N CYS A 593 -5.55 -17.13 -19.92
CA CYS A 593 -6.73 -16.88 -19.09
C CYS A 593 -7.56 -15.73 -19.65
N PRO A 594 -8.88 -15.92 -19.78
CA PRO A 594 -9.74 -15.00 -20.50
C PRO A 594 -9.63 -13.62 -19.89
N THR A 595 -9.26 -12.67 -20.74
CA THR A 595 -9.05 -11.28 -20.39
C THR A 595 -10.32 -10.45 -20.49
N SER A 596 -11.50 -11.05 -20.51
CA SER A 596 -12.73 -10.29 -20.70
C SER A 596 -13.81 -10.72 -19.73
N VAL A 597 -14.20 -9.80 -18.87
CA VAL A 597 -15.51 -9.83 -18.22
C VAL A 597 -16.32 -8.66 -18.77
N GLU A 598 -17.41 -8.99 -19.46
CA GLU A 598 -18.34 -8.05 -20.10
C GLU A 598 -17.76 -6.93 -21.00
N GLY A 599 -16.60 -7.15 -21.62
CA GLY A 599 -16.07 -6.26 -22.68
C GLY A 599 -14.99 -5.26 -22.24
N VAL A 600 -14.33 -5.52 -21.12
CA VAL A 600 -13.06 -4.89 -20.74
C VAL A 600 -11.93 -5.88 -21.00
N ASP A 601 -10.96 -5.50 -21.84
CA ASP A 601 -9.75 -6.29 -22.08
C ASP A 601 -8.80 -6.11 -20.88
N LEU A 602 -8.54 -7.18 -20.10
CA LEU A 602 -7.40 -7.28 -19.17
C LEU A 602 -6.11 -7.06 -19.97
N PRO A 603 -4.99 -6.65 -19.33
CA PRO A 603 -3.68 -6.58 -19.94
C PRO A 603 -3.38 -7.87 -20.71
N ASP A 604 -2.67 -7.74 -21.81
CA ASP A 604 -2.37 -8.85 -22.71
C ASP A 604 -1.69 -9.99 -21.95
N THR A 605 -2.46 -11.03 -21.61
CA THR A 605 -1.96 -12.23 -20.93
C THR A 605 -1.18 -13.15 -21.88
N SER A 606 -0.99 -12.74 -23.14
CA SER A 606 -0.08 -13.42 -24.06
C SER A 606 1.39 -13.09 -23.81
N GLU A 607 1.70 -12.07 -22.99
CA GLU A 607 3.05 -11.69 -22.59
C GLU A 607 3.52 -12.22 -21.24
#